data_AF-A0A2P5GKN8-F1
#
_entry.id   AF-A0A2P5GKN8-F1
#
_cell.length_a   1.000
_cell.length_b   1.000
_cell.length_c   1.000
_cell.angle_alpha   90.00
_cell.angle_beta   90.00
_cell.angle_gamma   90.00
#
_symmetry.space_group_name_H-M   'P 1'
#
loop_
_entity.id
_entity.type
_entity.pdbx_description
1 polymer ?
#
loop_
_entity_poly.entity_id
_entity_poly.type
_entity_poly.pdbx_seq_one_letter_code
_entity_poly.pdbx_strand_id
1 'polypeptide(L)'
;MSNEAQSFFSQLLIAVISISLGSFLFAGVLESYKKDQGLQEEFIKDYFRPMMELQSSCSSSHNELFLKYGELSGSYQLMSNEIVHMIVTPDSKLGQYYEAIPMSIIKSNTELKKGVEDLEITVKKYKANLFLKYEELALVTGSYPEFRGLAKKYTNAVNAIYSERQKKVKENTKNTDPNQLMPLMRKFIAMDLSTDANKSMIVNEMEEISKITAQHSLIMAEYEELIFKEDNNFFLSLHDLYAVKISKKYSGGFISWIF
;
A
#
# COMPACT_ATOMS: atom_id res chain seq x y z
N MET A 1 66.23 40.86 39.74
CA MET A 1 65.20 41.17 38.72
C MET A 1 65.04 40.10 37.63
N SER A 2 65.80 38.99 37.62
CA SER A 2 65.65 37.94 36.58
C SER A 2 64.53 36.92 36.85
N ASN A 3 64.22 36.63 38.12
CA ASN A 3 63.27 35.56 38.48
C ASN A 3 61.79 35.96 38.32
N GLU A 4 61.45 37.24 38.46
CA GLU A 4 60.06 37.73 38.29
C GLU A 4 59.65 37.76 36.82
N ALA A 5 60.55 38.18 35.92
CA ALA A 5 60.28 38.16 34.48
C ALA A 5 60.11 36.73 33.95
N GLN A 6 60.86 35.78 34.48
CA GLN A 6 60.78 34.36 34.12
C GLN A 6 59.48 33.70 34.62
N SER A 7 59.00 34.11 35.80
CA SER A 7 57.69 33.72 36.36
C SER A 7 56.52 34.26 35.52
N PHE A 8 56.58 35.54 35.13
CA PHE A 8 55.54 36.18 34.33
C PHE A 8 55.44 35.58 32.92
N PHE A 9 56.59 35.32 32.27
CA PHE A 9 56.61 34.70 30.94
C PHE A 9 56.09 33.27 30.97
N SER A 10 56.40 32.50 32.02
CA SER A 10 55.87 31.15 32.24
C SER A 10 54.35 31.15 32.41
N GLN A 11 53.81 32.06 33.24
CA GLN A 11 52.36 32.21 33.42
C GLN A 11 51.65 32.65 32.14
N LEU A 12 52.25 33.56 31.37
CA LEU A 12 51.71 34.00 30.08
C LEU A 12 51.69 32.86 29.06
N LEU A 13 52.74 32.03 29.02
CA LEU A 13 52.83 30.88 28.12
C LEU A 13 51.81 29.80 28.49
N ILE A 14 51.61 29.53 29.78
CA ILE A 14 50.57 28.62 30.29
C ILE A 14 49.16 29.15 29.96
N ALA A 15 48.93 30.46 30.08
CA ALA A 15 47.67 31.09 29.73
C ALA A 15 47.39 31.00 28.22
N VAL A 16 48.39 31.29 27.38
CA VAL A 16 48.29 31.18 25.92
C VAL A 16 48.04 29.73 25.51
N ILE A 17 48.75 28.75 26.07
CA ILE A 17 48.50 27.32 25.80
C ILE A 17 47.09 26.94 26.23
N SER A 18 46.65 27.32 27.45
CA SER A 18 45.31 26.99 27.95
C SER A 18 44.19 27.59 27.09
N ILE A 19 44.33 28.85 26.68
CA ILE A 19 43.35 29.52 25.81
C ILE A 19 43.34 28.89 24.42
N SER A 20 44.51 28.55 23.88
CA SER A 20 44.62 27.92 22.56
C SER A 20 44.02 26.52 22.57
N LEU A 21 44.31 25.70 23.59
CA LEU A 21 43.75 24.36 23.75
C LEU A 21 42.24 24.41 23.96
N GLY A 22 41.77 25.33 24.81
CA GLY A 22 40.35 25.53 25.07
C GLY A 22 39.59 25.95 23.81
N SER A 23 40.17 26.86 23.02
CA SER A 23 39.59 27.31 21.75
C SER A 23 39.56 26.20 20.70
N PHE A 24 40.62 25.37 20.63
CA PHE A 24 40.70 24.25 19.70
C PHE A 24 39.70 23.14 20.04
N LEU A 25 39.57 22.82 21.34
CA LEU A 25 38.54 21.90 21.83
C LEU A 25 37.15 22.45 21.50
N PHE A 26 36.88 23.72 21.82
CA PHE A 26 35.58 24.33 21.55
C PHE A 26 35.24 24.36 20.06
N ALA A 27 36.21 24.70 19.19
CA ALA A 27 36.03 24.65 17.74
C ALA A 27 35.76 23.22 17.24
N GLY A 28 36.49 22.23 17.75
CA GLY A 28 36.26 20.82 17.42
C GLY A 28 34.88 20.32 17.85
N VAL A 29 34.43 20.70 19.04
CA VAL A 29 33.05 20.40 19.51
C VAL A 29 32.01 21.05 18.61
N LEU A 30 32.21 22.33 18.29
CA LEU A 30 31.25 23.11 17.53
C LEU A 30 31.15 22.66 16.07
N GLU A 31 32.27 22.23 15.48
CA GLU A 31 32.31 21.66 14.12
C GLU A 31 31.69 20.26 14.08
N SER A 32 31.95 19.40 15.08
CA SER A 32 31.27 18.11 15.21
C SER A 32 29.76 18.29 15.35
N TYR A 33 29.33 19.24 16.19
CA TYR A 33 27.91 19.53 16.39
C TYR A 33 27.22 20.01 15.12
N LYS A 34 27.85 20.91 14.36
CA LYS A 34 27.35 21.36 13.05
C LYS A 34 27.25 20.22 12.05
N LYS A 35 28.26 19.35 12.01
CA LYS A 35 28.26 18.18 11.12
C LYS A 35 27.13 17.21 11.47
N ASP A 36 26.87 16.97 12.75
CA ASP A 36 25.77 16.12 13.21
C ASP A 36 24.39 16.71 12.88
N GLN A 37 24.21 18.03 13.04
CA GLN A 37 22.97 18.72 12.62
C GLN A 37 22.76 18.69 11.11
N GLY A 38 23.81 18.90 10.31
CA GLY A 38 23.73 18.81 8.85
C GLY A 38 23.33 17.41 8.36
N LEU A 39 23.94 16.36 8.93
CA LEU A 39 23.58 14.97 8.66
C LEU A 39 22.15 14.63 9.09
N GLN A 40 21.65 15.24 10.16
CA GLN A 40 20.27 15.06 10.62
C GLN A 40 19.26 15.68 9.64
N GLU A 41 19.51 16.90 9.18
CA GLU A 41 18.65 17.57 8.21
C GLU A 41 18.61 16.81 6.88
N GLU A 42 19.77 16.38 6.39
CA GLU A 42 19.91 15.55 5.18
C GLU A 42 19.16 14.21 5.33
N PHE A 43 19.32 13.51 6.46
CA PHE A 43 18.63 12.25 6.70
C PHE A 43 17.11 12.38 6.75
N ILE A 44 16.58 13.39 7.45
CA ILE A 44 15.13 13.61 7.53
C ILE A 44 14.56 13.99 6.16
N LYS A 45 15.27 14.87 5.43
CA LYS A 45 14.84 15.39 4.14
C LYS A 45 14.93 14.36 3.02
N ASP A 46 15.98 13.54 3.01
CA ASP A 46 16.29 12.67 1.88
C ASP A 46 15.77 11.24 2.08
N TYR A 47 15.53 10.81 3.33
CA TYR A 47 15.07 9.46 3.64
C TYR A 47 13.71 9.41 4.32
N PHE A 48 13.52 10.15 5.42
CA PHE A 48 12.30 10.02 6.23
C PHE A 48 11.07 10.65 5.56
N ARG A 49 11.16 11.90 5.10
CA ARG A 49 10.03 12.58 4.44
C ARG A 49 9.59 11.90 3.14
N PRO A 50 10.49 11.55 2.19
CA PRO A 50 10.09 10.85 0.96
C PRO A 50 9.46 9.48 1.22
N MET A 51 9.85 8.80 2.30
CA MET A 51 9.23 7.55 2.72
C MET A 51 7.78 7.76 3.19
N MET A 52 7.53 8.81 3.97
CA MET A 52 6.17 9.16 4.41
C MET A 52 5.26 9.54 3.22
N GLU A 53 5.79 10.28 2.25
CA GLU A 53 5.07 10.62 1.02
C GLU A 53 4.73 9.35 0.20
N LEU A 54 5.68 8.43 0.09
CA LEU A 54 5.47 7.13 -0.54
C LEU A 54 4.43 6.28 0.21
N GLN A 55 4.46 6.29 1.55
CA GLN A 55 3.47 5.60 2.38
C GLN A 55 2.06 6.15 2.15
N SER A 56 1.90 7.48 2.14
CA SER A 56 0.62 8.13 1.87
C SER A 56 0.09 7.76 0.48
N SER A 57 0.96 7.79 -0.55
CA SER A 57 0.60 7.43 -1.92
C SER A 57 0.20 5.95 -2.04
N CYS A 58 0.92 5.05 -1.36
CA CYS A 58 0.59 3.62 -1.30
C CYS A 58 -0.75 3.38 -0.60
N SER A 59 -0.99 4.05 0.52
CA SER A 59 -2.24 3.95 1.28
C SER A 59 -3.41 4.42 0.43
N SER A 60 -3.28 5.55 -0.28
CA SER A 60 -4.31 6.04 -1.22
C SER A 60 -4.60 5.03 -2.33
N SER A 61 -3.56 4.49 -2.97
CA SER A 61 -3.71 3.52 -4.07
C SER A 61 -4.34 2.20 -3.60
N HIS A 62 -3.97 1.72 -2.40
CA HIS A 62 -4.55 0.50 -1.84
C HIS A 62 -5.99 0.70 -1.37
N ASN A 63 -6.30 1.89 -0.84
CA ASN A 63 -7.67 2.28 -0.53
C ASN A 63 -8.55 2.29 -1.78
N GLU A 64 -8.05 2.89 -2.86
CA GLU A 64 -8.74 2.89 -4.15
C GLU A 64 -8.96 1.47 -4.68
N LEU A 65 -7.97 0.58 -4.54
CA LEU A 65 -8.08 -0.80 -5.02
C LEU A 65 -9.28 -1.55 -4.43
N PHE A 66 -9.47 -1.54 -3.10
CA PHE A 66 -10.58 -2.29 -2.51
C PHE A 66 -11.94 -1.64 -2.83
N LEU A 67 -12.01 -0.31 -2.96
CA LEU A 67 -13.22 0.39 -3.40
C LEU A 67 -13.57 0.03 -4.85
N LYS A 68 -12.58 -0.01 -5.74
CA LYS A 68 -12.77 -0.39 -7.15
C LYS A 68 -13.20 -1.84 -7.31
N TYR A 69 -12.75 -2.73 -6.43
CA TYR A 69 -13.31 -4.09 -6.38
C TYR A 69 -14.80 -4.10 -6.04
N GLY A 70 -15.26 -3.25 -5.12
CA GLY A 70 -16.68 -3.07 -4.80
C GLY A 70 -17.47 -2.50 -5.99
N GLU A 71 -16.94 -1.47 -6.66
CA GLU A 71 -17.54 -0.91 -7.88
C GLU A 71 -17.65 -1.97 -9.00
N LEU A 72 -16.61 -2.79 -9.18
CA LEU A 72 -16.58 -3.85 -10.17
C LEU A 72 -17.64 -4.93 -9.89
N SER A 73 -17.87 -5.28 -8.61
CA SER A 73 -18.97 -6.15 -8.20
C SER A 73 -20.33 -5.59 -8.64
N GLY A 74 -20.60 -4.32 -8.35
CA GLY A 74 -21.82 -3.63 -8.78
C GLY A 74 -21.95 -3.55 -10.31
N SER A 75 -20.86 -3.32 -11.02
CA SER A 75 -20.81 -3.27 -12.48
C SER A 75 -21.20 -4.61 -13.12
N TYR A 76 -20.72 -5.74 -12.58
CA TYR A 76 -21.15 -7.06 -13.05
C TYR A 76 -22.64 -7.30 -12.81
N GLN A 77 -23.17 -6.87 -11.66
CA GLN A 77 -24.60 -6.98 -11.36
C GLN A 77 -25.45 -6.13 -12.33
N LEU A 78 -25.04 -4.88 -12.60
CA LEU A 78 -25.69 -4.01 -13.59
C LEU A 78 -25.70 -4.64 -14.98
N MET A 79 -24.56 -5.17 -15.42
CA MET A 79 -24.43 -5.84 -16.72
C MET A 79 -25.38 -7.04 -16.83
N SER A 80 -25.48 -7.86 -15.77
CA SER A 80 -26.40 -8.99 -15.75
C SER A 80 -27.86 -8.58 -15.76
N ASN A 81 -28.24 -7.60 -14.94
CA ASN A 81 -29.60 -7.09 -14.91
C ASN A 81 -30.03 -6.55 -16.27
N GLU A 82 -29.11 -5.85 -16.94
CA GLU A 82 -29.35 -5.33 -18.28
C GLU A 82 -29.52 -6.46 -19.30
N ILE A 83 -28.64 -7.47 -19.30
CA ILE A 83 -28.77 -8.63 -20.19
C ILE A 83 -30.13 -9.35 -19.98
N VAL A 84 -30.54 -9.56 -18.73
CA VAL A 84 -31.85 -10.14 -18.41
C VAL A 84 -32.97 -9.24 -18.95
N HIS A 85 -32.87 -7.92 -18.74
CA HIS A 85 -33.86 -6.96 -19.25
C HIS A 85 -34.01 -7.03 -20.78
N MET A 86 -32.90 -7.13 -21.53
CA MET A 86 -32.93 -7.29 -22.98
C MET A 86 -33.62 -8.59 -23.42
N ILE A 87 -33.38 -9.70 -22.71
CA ILE A 87 -33.92 -11.02 -23.08
C ILE A 87 -35.44 -11.08 -22.88
N VAL A 88 -35.94 -10.50 -21.78
CA VAL A 88 -37.35 -10.59 -21.40
C VAL A 88 -38.22 -9.48 -22.01
N THR A 89 -37.61 -8.38 -22.45
CA THR A 89 -38.34 -7.25 -23.02
C THR A 89 -38.45 -7.39 -24.53
N PRO A 90 -39.66 -7.34 -25.11
CA PRO A 90 -39.82 -7.34 -26.56
C PRO A 90 -39.13 -6.13 -27.20
N ASP A 91 -38.45 -6.34 -28.33
CA ASP A 91 -37.75 -5.29 -29.09
C ASP A 91 -38.64 -4.07 -29.38
N SER A 92 -39.93 -4.30 -29.62
CA SER A 92 -40.91 -3.22 -29.86
C SER A 92 -41.11 -2.27 -28.67
N LYS A 93 -40.69 -2.67 -27.46
CA LYS A 93 -40.73 -1.86 -26.23
C LYS A 93 -39.36 -1.27 -25.90
N LEU A 94 -38.30 -1.70 -26.56
CA LEU A 94 -36.98 -1.12 -26.44
C LEU A 94 -36.93 0.17 -27.29
N GLY A 95 -36.37 1.23 -26.73
CA GLY A 95 -36.23 2.50 -27.43
C GLY A 95 -35.28 2.39 -28.64
N GLN A 96 -35.43 3.31 -29.60
CA GLN A 96 -34.59 3.35 -30.83
C GLN A 96 -33.08 3.36 -30.57
N TYR A 97 -32.63 3.90 -29.44
CA TYR A 97 -31.21 4.01 -29.05
C TYR A 97 -30.84 3.13 -27.87
N TYR A 98 -31.65 2.12 -27.57
CA TYR A 98 -31.49 1.29 -26.38
C TYR A 98 -30.13 0.57 -26.34
N GLU A 99 -29.57 0.21 -27.50
CA GLU A 99 -28.23 -0.42 -27.61
C GLU A 99 -27.10 0.38 -26.94
N ALA A 100 -27.25 1.70 -26.79
CA ALA A 100 -26.25 2.54 -26.14
C ALA A 100 -26.07 2.17 -24.65
N ILE A 101 -27.12 1.68 -23.98
CA ILE A 101 -27.08 1.31 -22.56
C ILE A 101 -26.15 0.11 -22.31
N PRO A 102 -26.39 -1.10 -22.87
CA PRO A 102 -25.51 -2.25 -22.65
C PRO A 102 -24.09 -1.99 -23.17
N MET A 103 -23.91 -1.26 -24.28
CA MET A 103 -22.59 -0.88 -24.76
C MET A 103 -21.83 0.00 -23.75
N SER A 104 -22.51 0.97 -23.13
CA SER A 104 -21.91 1.84 -22.11
C SER A 104 -21.52 1.07 -20.85
N ILE A 105 -22.35 0.12 -20.42
CA ILE A 105 -22.09 -0.74 -19.27
C ILE A 105 -20.87 -1.64 -19.54
N ILE A 106 -20.81 -2.30 -20.70
CA ILE A 106 -19.67 -3.15 -21.08
C ILE A 106 -18.37 -2.33 -21.14
N LYS A 107 -18.42 -1.14 -21.73
CA LYS A 107 -17.27 -0.24 -21.79
C LYS A 107 -16.80 0.17 -20.39
N SER A 108 -17.72 0.65 -19.55
CA SER A 108 -17.42 1.03 -18.16
C SER A 108 -16.86 -0.14 -17.36
N ASN A 109 -17.42 -1.34 -17.51
CA ASN A 109 -16.96 -2.55 -16.84
C ASN A 109 -15.53 -2.92 -17.27
N THR A 110 -15.22 -2.77 -18.55
CA THR A 110 -13.88 -3.05 -19.10
C THR A 110 -12.85 -2.06 -18.55
N GLU A 111 -13.20 -0.77 -18.49
CA GLU A 111 -12.34 0.27 -17.93
C GLU A 111 -12.12 0.06 -16.42
N LEU A 112 -13.17 -0.27 -15.67
CA LEU A 112 -13.07 -0.61 -14.25
C LEU A 112 -12.17 -1.82 -14.00
N LYS A 113 -12.36 -2.90 -14.76
CA LYS A 113 -11.54 -4.11 -14.64
C LYS A 113 -10.06 -3.80 -14.89
N LYS A 114 -9.76 -3.05 -15.95
CA LYS A 114 -8.38 -2.62 -16.23
C LYS A 114 -7.80 -1.77 -15.10
N GLY A 115 -8.60 -0.82 -14.58
CA GLY A 115 -8.19 0.01 -13.44
C GLY A 115 -7.85 -0.80 -12.20
N VAL A 116 -8.64 -1.84 -11.89
CA VAL A 116 -8.35 -2.79 -10.80
C VAL A 116 -7.02 -3.52 -11.06
N GLU A 117 -6.80 -4.06 -12.26
CA GLU A 117 -5.57 -4.76 -12.64
C GLU A 117 -4.32 -3.86 -12.50
N ASP A 118 -4.42 -2.61 -12.98
CA ASP A 118 -3.34 -1.62 -12.89
C ASP A 118 -3.06 -1.24 -11.41
N LEU A 119 -4.11 -1.06 -10.60
CA LEU A 119 -3.99 -0.78 -9.17
C LEU A 119 -3.37 -1.95 -8.40
N GLU A 120 -3.70 -3.21 -8.71
CA GLU A 120 -3.08 -4.36 -8.07
C GLU A 120 -1.56 -4.38 -8.26
N ILE A 121 -1.10 -4.16 -9.51
CA ILE A 121 0.32 -4.12 -9.85
C ILE A 121 1.00 -2.98 -9.07
N THR A 122 0.35 -1.82 -9.07
CA THR A 122 0.82 -0.60 -8.40
C THR A 122 0.97 -0.82 -6.89
N VAL A 123 -0.07 -1.34 -6.23
CA VAL A 123 -0.08 -1.63 -4.79
C VAL A 123 0.98 -2.67 -4.43
N LYS A 124 1.09 -3.77 -5.19
CA LYS A 124 2.13 -4.80 -4.97
C LYS A 124 3.53 -4.20 -5.04
N LYS A 125 3.82 -3.37 -6.05
CA LYS A 125 5.11 -2.69 -6.21
C LYS A 125 5.38 -1.72 -5.07
N TYR A 126 4.40 -0.92 -4.66
CA TYR A 126 4.58 0.03 -3.58
C TYR A 126 4.84 -0.63 -2.23
N LYS A 127 4.10 -1.69 -1.90
CA LYS A 127 4.32 -2.45 -0.67
C LYS A 127 5.73 -3.01 -0.58
N ALA A 128 6.22 -3.61 -1.66
CA ALA A 128 7.59 -4.12 -1.72
C ALA A 128 8.62 -3.00 -1.53
N ASN A 129 8.46 -1.87 -2.22
CA ASN A 129 9.36 -0.73 -2.10
C ASN A 129 9.35 -0.11 -0.69
N LEU A 130 8.18 0.04 -0.07
CA LEU A 130 8.06 0.54 1.30
C LEU A 130 8.71 -0.41 2.31
N PHE A 131 8.47 -1.72 2.17
CA PHE A 131 9.09 -2.71 3.04
C PHE A 131 10.62 -2.62 3.02
N LEU A 132 11.22 -2.56 1.83
CA LEU A 132 12.67 -2.41 1.66
C LEU A 132 13.18 -1.11 2.27
N LYS A 133 12.48 0.01 2.05
CA LYS A 133 12.86 1.30 2.65
C LYS A 133 12.81 1.30 4.17
N TYR A 134 11.80 0.66 4.75
CA TYR A 134 11.73 0.50 6.21
C TYR A 134 12.78 -0.47 6.74
N GLU A 135 13.17 -1.48 5.97
CA GLU A 135 14.26 -2.38 6.33
C GLU A 135 15.61 -1.64 6.33
N GLU A 136 15.89 -0.85 5.29
CA GLU A 136 17.07 0.03 5.20
C GLU A 136 17.11 1.00 6.38
N LEU A 137 15.97 1.62 6.71
CA LEU A 137 15.86 2.52 7.85
C LEU A 137 16.19 1.80 9.15
N ALA A 138 15.69 0.57 9.33
CA ALA A 138 15.99 -0.27 10.50
C ALA A 138 17.48 -0.53 10.68
N LEU A 139 18.20 -0.75 9.58
CA LEU A 139 19.65 -0.97 9.61
C LEU A 139 20.38 0.31 10.02
N VAL A 140 20.00 1.47 9.46
CA VAL A 140 20.65 2.76 9.74
C VAL A 140 20.35 3.29 11.15
N THR A 141 19.18 2.98 11.70
CA THR A 141 18.78 3.36 13.06
C THR A 141 19.14 2.32 14.12
N GLY A 142 19.72 1.17 13.73
CA GLY A 142 20.08 0.09 14.65
C GLY A 142 18.87 -0.55 15.33
N SER A 143 17.72 -0.57 14.66
CA SER A 143 16.45 -1.15 15.15
C SER A 143 15.96 -2.32 14.31
N TYR A 144 16.89 -3.02 13.64
CA TYR A 144 16.59 -4.19 12.83
C TYR A 144 15.88 -5.33 13.60
N PRO A 145 16.26 -5.66 14.86
CA PRO A 145 15.54 -6.67 15.63
C PRO A 145 14.06 -6.32 15.86
N GLU A 146 13.76 -5.06 16.19
CA GLU A 146 12.38 -4.58 16.38
C GLU A 146 11.60 -4.59 15.07
N PHE A 147 12.20 -4.12 13.97
CA PHE A 147 11.63 -4.19 12.62
C PHE A 147 11.26 -5.63 12.26
N ARG A 148 12.19 -6.58 12.45
CA ARG A 148 11.97 -8.00 12.15
C ARG A 148 10.80 -8.58 12.96
N GLY A 149 10.67 -8.19 14.22
CA GLY A 149 9.57 -8.58 15.08
C GLY A 149 8.22 -8.11 14.53
N LEU A 150 8.13 -6.83 14.17
CA LEU A 150 6.94 -6.24 13.55
C LEU A 150 6.62 -6.88 12.20
N ALA A 151 7.63 -7.01 11.32
CA ALA A 151 7.50 -7.59 9.99
C ALA A 151 7.01 -9.06 10.03
N LYS A 152 7.51 -9.85 10.98
CA LYS A 152 7.05 -11.24 11.17
C LYS A 152 5.59 -11.29 11.61
N LYS A 153 5.18 -10.44 12.56
CA LYS A 153 3.79 -10.34 13.03
C LYS A 153 2.86 -9.96 11.87
N TYR A 154 3.23 -8.93 11.12
CA TYR A 154 2.52 -8.45 9.94
C TYR A 154 2.39 -9.54 8.87
N THR A 155 3.49 -10.20 8.50
CA THR A 155 3.50 -11.26 7.47
C THR A 155 2.56 -12.41 7.85
N ASN A 156 2.56 -12.81 9.12
CA ASN A 156 1.67 -13.86 9.61
C ASN A 156 0.20 -13.45 9.52
N ALA A 157 -0.14 -12.21 9.90
CA ALA A 157 -1.49 -11.68 9.82
C ALA A 157 -1.98 -11.63 8.35
N VAL A 158 -1.19 -11.05 7.45
CA VAL A 158 -1.53 -10.96 6.03
C VAL A 158 -1.66 -12.35 5.38
N ASN A 159 -0.77 -13.29 5.70
CA ASN A 159 -0.87 -14.66 5.17
C ASN A 159 -2.11 -15.40 5.66
N ALA A 160 -2.57 -15.15 6.89
CA ALA A 160 -3.83 -15.70 7.39
C ALA A 160 -5.01 -15.15 6.58
N ILE A 161 -5.04 -13.83 6.35
CA ILE A 161 -6.08 -13.16 5.53
C ILE A 161 -6.08 -13.72 4.11
N TYR A 162 -4.92 -13.87 3.47
CA TYR A 162 -4.83 -14.49 2.13
C TYR A 162 -5.32 -15.93 2.11
N SER A 163 -5.03 -16.72 3.15
CA SER A 163 -5.47 -18.11 3.24
C SER A 163 -6.99 -18.20 3.36
N GLU A 164 -7.60 -17.33 4.15
CA GLU A 164 -9.07 -17.23 4.27
C GLU A 164 -9.72 -16.75 2.97
N ARG A 165 -9.15 -15.73 2.32
CA ARG A 165 -9.60 -15.27 1.00
C ARG A 165 -9.63 -16.42 -0.01
N GLN A 166 -8.56 -17.21 -0.08
CA GLN A 166 -8.51 -18.35 -1.00
C GLN A 166 -9.57 -19.40 -0.69
N LYS A 167 -9.88 -19.66 0.58
CA LYS A 167 -10.98 -20.57 0.96
C LYS A 167 -12.32 -20.01 0.48
N LYS A 168 -12.58 -18.72 0.72
CA LYS A 168 -13.82 -18.06 0.28
C LYS A 168 -13.98 -18.04 -1.24
N VAL A 169 -12.91 -17.77 -1.98
CA VAL A 169 -12.93 -17.85 -3.45
C VAL A 169 -13.26 -19.28 -3.92
N LYS A 170 -12.62 -20.31 -3.34
CA LYS A 170 -12.91 -21.72 -3.67
C LYS A 170 -14.34 -22.13 -3.32
N GLU A 171 -14.88 -21.64 -2.20
CA GLU A 171 -16.28 -21.86 -1.83
C GLU A 171 -17.22 -21.23 -2.85
N ASN A 172 -16.94 -19.99 -3.27
CA ASN A 172 -17.74 -19.26 -4.25
C ASN A 172 -17.76 -19.93 -5.63
N THR A 173 -16.66 -20.59 -6.03
CA THR A 173 -16.56 -21.29 -7.33
C THR A 173 -16.75 -22.80 -7.23
N LYS A 174 -17.21 -23.34 -6.08
CA LYS A 174 -17.23 -24.79 -5.82
C LYS A 174 -18.05 -25.59 -6.85
N ASN A 175 -19.12 -24.99 -7.35
CA ASN A 175 -20.04 -25.61 -8.30
C ASN A 175 -19.76 -25.18 -9.75
N THR A 176 -18.71 -24.41 -9.98
CA THR A 176 -18.34 -23.91 -11.31
C THR A 176 -17.23 -24.78 -11.88
N ASP A 177 -17.49 -25.46 -12.99
CA ASP A 177 -16.44 -26.13 -13.77
C ASP A 177 -15.94 -25.15 -14.85
N PRO A 178 -14.68 -24.68 -14.78
CA PRO A 178 -14.12 -23.76 -15.77
C PRO A 178 -14.16 -24.33 -17.20
N ASN A 179 -14.15 -25.66 -17.35
CA ASN A 179 -14.22 -26.29 -18.67
C ASN A 179 -15.61 -26.17 -19.31
N GLN A 180 -16.65 -25.85 -18.54
CA GLN A 180 -18.02 -25.67 -19.04
C GLN A 180 -18.28 -24.25 -19.56
N LEU A 181 -17.45 -23.26 -19.22
CA LEU A 181 -17.65 -21.86 -19.63
C LEU A 181 -17.68 -21.69 -21.16
N MET A 182 -16.71 -22.26 -21.88
CA MET A 182 -16.67 -22.16 -23.34
C MET A 182 -17.81 -22.92 -24.04
N PRO A 183 -18.13 -24.17 -23.67
CA PRO A 183 -19.34 -24.85 -24.14
C PRO A 183 -20.62 -24.05 -23.91
N LEU A 184 -20.77 -23.46 -22.72
CA LEU A 184 -21.94 -22.66 -22.34
C LEU A 184 -22.03 -21.37 -23.18
N MET A 185 -20.92 -20.66 -23.39
CA MET A 185 -20.86 -19.51 -24.30
C MET A 185 -21.28 -19.88 -25.73
N ARG A 186 -20.77 -21.00 -26.27
CA ARG A 186 -21.16 -21.48 -27.61
C ARG A 186 -22.64 -21.84 -27.68
N LYS A 187 -23.17 -22.47 -26.62
CA LYS A 187 -24.59 -22.79 -26.49
C LYS A 187 -25.45 -21.53 -26.50
N PHE A 188 -25.05 -20.48 -25.80
CA PHE A 188 -25.78 -19.20 -25.81
C PHE A 188 -25.82 -18.55 -27.19
N ILE A 189 -24.69 -18.51 -27.90
CA ILE A 189 -24.63 -17.91 -29.25
C ILE A 189 -25.52 -18.68 -30.24
N ALA A 190 -25.63 -20.00 -30.08
CA ALA A 190 -26.40 -20.86 -30.97
C ALA A 190 -27.90 -20.98 -30.59
N MET A 191 -28.33 -20.39 -29.47
CA MET A 191 -29.68 -20.59 -28.95
C MET A 191 -30.70 -19.67 -29.64
N ASP A 192 -31.85 -20.25 -30.04
CA ASP A 192 -32.97 -19.47 -30.54
C ASP A 192 -33.77 -18.85 -29.39
N LEU A 193 -33.65 -17.53 -29.23
CA LEU A 193 -34.34 -16.75 -28.20
C LEU A 193 -35.82 -16.49 -28.51
N SER A 194 -36.38 -17.01 -29.62
CA SER A 194 -37.80 -16.86 -29.94
C SER A 194 -38.75 -17.61 -28.99
N THR A 195 -38.24 -18.59 -28.23
CA THR A 195 -39.03 -19.43 -27.31
C THR A 195 -38.83 -19.05 -25.84
N ASP A 196 -39.91 -19.04 -25.06
CA ASP A 196 -39.87 -18.69 -23.63
C ASP A 196 -39.02 -19.66 -22.80
N ALA A 197 -38.96 -20.94 -23.19
CA ALA A 197 -38.11 -21.94 -22.55
C ALA A 197 -36.61 -21.61 -22.68
N ASN A 198 -36.18 -21.19 -23.87
CA ASN A 198 -34.79 -20.81 -24.12
C ASN A 198 -34.44 -19.49 -23.42
N LYS A 199 -35.36 -18.50 -23.43
CA LYS A 199 -35.20 -17.25 -22.67
C LYS A 199 -35.02 -17.52 -21.19
N SER A 200 -35.90 -18.33 -20.60
CA SER A 200 -35.84 -18.68 -19.17
C SER A 200 -34.55 -19.41 -18.83
N MET A 201 -34.10 -20.34 -19.69
CA MET A 201 -32.83 -21.03 -19.49
C MET A 201 -31.65 -20.04 -19.44
N ILE A 202 -31.57 -19.10 -20.39
CA ILE A 202 -30.45 -18.14 -20.45
C ILE A 202 -30.47 -17.20 -19.25
N VAL A 203 -31.65 -16.70 -18.85
CA VAL A 203 -31.77 -15.85 -17.67
C VAL A 203 -31.22 -16.55 -16.43
N ASN A 204 -31.62 -17.80 -16.18
CA ASN A 204 -31.15 -18.55 -15.00
C ASN A 204 -29.63 -18.76 -15.00
N GLU A 205 -29.05 -19.17 -16.13
CA GLU A 205 -27.60 -19.40 -16.25
C GLU A 205 -26.80 -18.10 -16.13
N MET A 206 -27.31 -17.00 -16.70
CA MET A 206 -26.68 -15.68 -16.61
C MET A 206 -26.72 -15.14 -15.18
N GLU A 207 -27.84 -15.30 -14.48
CA GLU A 207 -27.97 -14.93 -13.06
C GLU A 207 -26.98 -15.70 -12.18
N GLU A 208 -26.81 -17.01 -12.43
CA GLU A 208 -25.86 -17.84 -11.68
C GLU A 208 -24.41 -17.36 -11.88
N ILE A 209 -23.98 -17.17 -13.14
CA ILE A 209 -22.62 -16.72 -13.46
C ILE A 209 -22.35 -15.31 -12.96
N SER A 210 -23.31 -14.41 -13.13
CA SER A 210 -23.23 -13.04 -12.64
C SER A 210 -23.07 -13.01 -11.13
N LYS A 211 -23.88 -13.78 -10.40
CA LYS A 211 -23.80 -13.86 -8.94
C LYS A 211 -22.42 -14.32 -8.50
N ILE A 212 -21.86 -15.36 -9.13
CA ILE A 212 -20.51 -15.85 -8.81
C ILE A 212 -19.47 -14.75 -9.07
N THR A 213 -19.56 -14.05 -10.20
CA THR A 213 -18.59 -13.03 -10.62
C THR A 213 -18.65 -11.78 -9.73
N ALA A 214 -19.85 -11.28 -9.46
CA ALA A 214 -20.08 -10.14 -8.56
C ALA A 214 -19.64 -10.48 -7.13
N GLN A 215 -19.97 -11.68 -6.64
CA GLN A 215 -19.54 -12.13 -5.32
C GLN A 215 -18.02 -12.32 -5.24
N HIS A 216 -17.37 -12.75 -6.32
CA HIS A 216 -15.91 -12.83 -6.36
C HIS A 216 -15.27 -11.45 -6.18
N SER A 217 -15.72 -10.43 -6.92
CA SER A 217 -15.22 -9.07 -6.76
C SER A 217 -15.50 -8.50 -5.38
N LEU A 218 -16.64 -8.83 -4.77
CA LEU A 218 -16.96 -8.43 -3.40
C LEU A 218 -16.02 -9.08 -2.37
N ILE A 219 -15.76 -10.39 -2.50
CA ILE A 219 -14.77 -11.10 -1.67
C ILE A 219 -13.39 -10.42 -1.80
N MET A 220 -12.99 -10.02 -3.01
CA MET A 220 -11.72 -9.32 -3.20
C MET A 220 -11.73 -7.95 -2.51
N ALA A 221 -12.82 -7.18 -2.58
CA ALA A 221 -12.96 -5.91 -1.89
C ALA A 221 -12.81 -6.07 -0.36
N GLU A 222 -13.60 -6.96 0.25
CA GLU A 222 -13.60 -7.19 1.70
C GLU A 222 -12.22 -7.60 2.21
N TYR A 223 -11.57 -8.53 1.52
CA TYR A 223 -10.26 -9.02 1.96
C TYR A 223 -9.12 -8.06 1.66
N GLU A 224 -9.18 -7.27 0.57
CA GLU A 224 -8.20 -6.19 0.35
C GLU A 224 -8.35 -5.07 1.38
N GLU A 225 -9.57 -4.75 1.84
CA GLU A 225 -9.79 -3.82 2.95
C GLU A 225 -9.15 -4.32 4.26
N LEU A 226 -9.27 -5.62 4.56
CA LEU A 226 -8.61 -6.22 5.73
C LEU A 226 -7.08 -6.13 5.62
N ILE A 227 -6.52 -6.42 4.44
CA ILE A 227 -5.07 -6.30 4.21
C ILE A 227 -4.65 -4.84 4.37
N PHE A 228 -5.42 -3.88 3.84
CA PHE A 228 -5.15 -2.45 3.96
C PHE A 228 -5.07 -1.99 5.43
N LYS A 229 -5.98 -2.49 6.29
CA LYS A 229 -5.94 -2.22 7.73
C LYS A 229 -4.65 -2.75 8.37
N GLU A 230 -4.23 -3.97 8.03
CA GLU A 230 -2.97 -4.53 8.53
C GLU A 230 -1.74 -3.77 8.02
N ASP A 231 -1.73 -3.35 6.76
CA ASP A 231 -0.66 -2.52 6.19
C ASP A 231 -0.54 -1.20 6.94
N ASN A 232 -1.65 -0.48 7.14
CA ASN A 232 -1.64 0.78 7.87
C ASN A 232 -1.17 0.58 9.32
N ASN A 233 -1.65 -0.46 10.01
CA ASN A 233 -1.22 -0.76 11.37
C ASN A 233 0.29 -1.04 11.44
N PHE A 234 0.83 -1.79 10.48
CA PHE A 234 2.26 -2.06 10.38
C PHE A 234 3.06 -0.78 10.14
N PHE A 235 2.65 0.04 9.16
CA PHE A 235 3.37 1.27 8.84
C PHE A 235 3.27 2.33 9.95
N LEU A 236 2.14 2.44 10.66
CA LEU A 236 2.03 3.27 11.86
C LEU A 236 2.97 2.80 12.97
N SER A 237 3.03 1.49 13.22
CA SER A 237 3.95 0.93 14.21
C SER A 237 5.42 1.19 13.86
N LEU A 238 5.76 1.14 12.57
CA LEU A 238 7.09 1.49 12.08
C LEU A 238 7.37 2.98 12.20
N HIS A 239 6.39 3.84 11.87
CA HIS A 239 6.52 5.28 12.05
C HIS A 239 6.85 5.63 13.50
N ASP A 240 6.10 5.08 14.46
CA ASP A 240 6.32 5.33 15.89
C ASP A 240 7.71 4.82 16.34
N LEU A 241 8.11 3.63 15.90
CA LEU A 241 9.44 3.09 16.16
C LEU A 241 10.53 4.04 15.68
N TYR A 242 10.44 4.50 14.43
CA TYR A 242 11.49 5.33 13.82
C TYR A 242 11.46 6.76 14.33
N ALA A 243 10.30 7.36 14.58
CA ALA A 243 10.21 8.68 15.19
C ALA A 243 10.92 8.70 16.56
N VAL A 244 10.72 7.67 17.39
CA VAL A 244 11.42 7.53 18.68
C VAL A 244 12.92 7.29 18.49
N LYS A 245 13.32 6.40 17.57
CA LYS A 245 14.75 6.08 17.35
C LYS A 245 15.52 7.26 16.77
N ILE A 246 14.93 7.99 15.82
CA ILE A 246 15.48 9.23 15.26
C ILE A 246 15.58 10.25 16.39
N SER A 247 14.49 10.53 17.11
CA SER A 247 14.51 11.47 18.24
C SER A 247 15.60 11.14 19.26
N LYS A 248 15.74 9.87 19.67
CA LYS A 248 16.76 9.43 20.63
C LYS A 248 18.18 9.53 20.08
N LYS A 249 18.40 9.18 18.81
CA LYS A 249 19.71 9.24 18.14
C LYS A 249 20.21 10.68 18.02
N TYR A 250 19.30 11.64 17.90
CA TYR A 250 19.61 13.06 17.70
C TYR A 250 19.37 13.95 18.94
N SER A 251 18.76 13.45 20.01
CA SER A 251 18.65 14.15 21.30
C SER A 251 19.95 14.05 22.14
N GLY A 252 20.83 13.10 21.81
CA GLY A 252 22.15 12.98 22.43
C GLY A 252 23.15 13.90 21.74
N GLY A 253 23.26 15.16 22.18
CA GLY A 253 24.37 16.02 21.77
C GLY A 253 25.72 15.53 22.32
N PHE A 254 26.83 16.14 21.89
CA PHE A 254 28.21 15.87 22.32
C PHE A 254 28.40 15.56 23.82
N ILE A 255 27.59 16.15 24.70
CA ILE A 255 27.61 15.87 26.15
C ILE A 255 27.25 14.41 26.47
N SER A 256 26.34 13.76 25.74
CA SER A 256 26.01 12.33 25.89
C SER A 256 27.07 11.39 25.30
N TRP A 257 28.02 11.91 24.51
CA TRP A 257 29.13 11.14 23.94
C TRP A 257 30.39 11.26 24.79
N ILE A 258 30.56 12.39 25.49
CA ILE A 258 31.66 12.63 26.44
C ILE A 258 31.33 12.18 27.87
N PHE A 259 30.06 12.20 28.29
CA PHE A 259 29.56 11.79 29.61
C PHE A 259 28.52 10.69 29.48
#